data_AF-A0A920V5V4-F1
#
_entry.id   AF-A0A920V5V4-F1
#
_cell.length_a   1.000
_cell.length_b   1.000
_cell.length_c   1.000
_cell.angle_alpha   90.00
_cell.angle_beta   90.00
_cell.angle_gamma   90.00
#
_symmetry.space_group_name_H-M   'P 1'
#
loop_
_entity.id
_entity.type
_entity.pdbx_description
1 polymer ?
#
loop_
_entity_poly.entity_id
_entity_poly.type
_entity_poly.pdbx_seq_one_letter_code
_entity_poly.pdbx_strand_id
1 'polypeptide(L)'
;MRRTSYSDFLRKYANVPEEVVLLYRDMSRGLWGIGWDALSALDAYKSQMPGTRHLNIELVDESYERDEPYIFHFPDGNAGFARSIVRKLIPSVIPGTTMEDLVQARVNFDGLDLDSSWYV
;
A
#
# COMPACT_ATOMS: atom_id res chain seq x y z
N MET A 1 19.16 2.88 -13.65
CA MET A 1 17.97 3.49 -13.01
C MET A 1 17.68 3.01 -11.58
N ARG A 2 18.20 1.87 -11.09
CA ARG A 2 17.94 1.40 -9.71
C ARG A 2 18.66 2.16 -8.59
N ARG A 3 19.79 2.81 -8.87
CA ARG A 3 20.64 3.51 -7.88
C ARG A 3 20.53 5.05 -7.96
N THR A 4 19.66 5.55 -8.82
CA THR A 4 19.43 6.98 -9.01
C THR A 4 18.04 7.25 -8.48
N SER A 5 17.87 8.20 -7.57
CA SER A 5 16.53 8.59 -7.12
C SER A 5 15.76 9.25 -8.26
N TYR A 6 14.43 9.25 -8.20
CA TYR A 6 13.64 9.92 -9.23
C TYR A 6 13.88 11.43 -9.25
N SER A 7 14.02 12.07 -8.09
CA SER A 7 14.40 13.49 -8.03
C SER A 7 15.75 13.75 -8.69
N ASP A 8 16.75 12.90 -8.47
CA ASP A 8 18.04 13.01 -9.15
C ASP A 8 17.95 12.73 -10.65
N PHE A 9 17.07 11.80 -11.05
CA PHE A 9 16.82 11.52 -12.45
C PHE A 9 16.27 12.75 -13.19
N LEU A 10 15.26 13.40 -12.59
CA LEU A 10 14.65 14.61 -13.13
C LEU A 10 15.68 15.75 -13.28
N ARG A 11 16.51 15.96 -12.25
CA ARG A 11 17.56 16.98 -12.27
C ARG A 11 18.65 16.69 -13.30
N LYS A 12 19.24 15.49 -13.26
CA LYS A 12 20.50 15.17 -13.94
C LYS A 12 20.31 14.72 -15.39
N TYR A 13 19.20 14.05 -15.70
CA TYR A 13 19.00 13.41 -17.00
C TYR A 13 17.82 13.98 -17.78
N ALA A 14 16.74 14.38 -17.10
CA ALA A 14 15.60 15.01 -17.76
C ALA A 14 15.69 16.55 -17.81
N ASN A 15 16.69 17.14 -17.16
CA ASN A 15 16.94 18.58 -17.09
C ASN A 15 15.69 19.39 -16.67
N VAL A 16 14.95 18.87 -15.70
CA VAL A 16 13.73 19.48 -15.17
C VAL A 16 14.11 20.54 -14.13
N PRO A 17 13.52 21.75 -14.17
CA PRO A 17 13.76 22.80 -13.16
C PRO A 17 13.46 22.33 -11.74
N GLU A 18 14.23 22.82 -10.76
CA GLU A 18 14.15 22.37 -9.36
C GLU A 18 12.75 22.58 -8.77
N GLU A 19 12.07 23.66 -9.15
CA GLU A 19 10.73 23.99 -8.69
C GLU A 19 9.73 22.88 -9.05
N VAL A 20 9.88 22.29 -10.25
CA VAL A 20 9.05 21.17 -10.72
C VAL A 20 9.45 19.86 -10.04
N VAL A 21 10.74 19.65 -9.76
CA VAL A 21 11.21 18.48 -9.00
C VAL A 21 10.60 18.48 -7.60
N LEU A 22 10.53 19.65 -6.96
CA LEU A 22 9.93 19.80 -5.62
C LEU A 22 8.42 19.56 -5.60
N LEU A 23 7.69 19.86 -6.68
CA LEU A 23 6.27 19.49 -6.79
C LEU A 23 6.07 17.98 -6.71
N TYR A 24 6.98 17.22 -7.32
CA TYR A 24 6.87 15.77 -7.35
C TYR A 24 7.46 15.10 -6.12
N ARG A 25 8.51 15.67 -5.49
CA ARG A 25 9.31 15.05 -4.41
C ARG A 25 8.48 14.26 -3.39
N ASP A 26 7.41 14.86 -2.86
CA ASP A 26 6.66 14.29 -1.74
C ASP A 26 5.45 13.43 -2.14
N MET A 27 5.14 13.30 -3.44
CA MET A 27 3.93 12.58 -3.88
C MET A 27 3.91 11.10 -3.48
N SER A 28 5.06 10.46 -3.35
CA SER A 28 5.16 9.05 -2.94
C SER A 28 4.97 8.83 -1.44
N ARG A 29 5.02 9.89 -0.61
CA ARG A 29 5.02 9.73 0.86
C ARG A 29 3.74 9.11 1.39
N GLY A 30 2.59 9.39 0.76
CA GLY A 30 1.31 8.78 1.16
C GLY A 30 1.22 7.28 0.89
N LEU A 31 2.00 6.77 -0.08
CA LEU A 31 2.00 5.36 -0.46
C LEU A 31 3.17 4.58 0.17
N TRP A 32 4.36 5.17 0.15
CA TRP A 32 5.62 4.51 0.54
C TRP A 32 6.21 5.03 1.86
N GLY A 33 5.66 6.10 2.44
CA GLY A 33 6.22 6.77 3.63
C GLY A 33 7.45 7.64 3.35
N ILE A 34 8.06 7.53 2.16
CA ILE A 34 9.26 8.25 1.74
C ILE A 34 9.06 8.97 0.41
N GLY A 35 9.87 10.01 0.17
CA GLY A 35 9.84 10.82 -1.04
C GLY A 35 10.60 10.21 -2.22
N TRP A 36 10.43 10.82 -3.38
CA TRP A 36 11.11 10.47 -4.63
C TRP A 36 12.59 10.85 -4.66
N ASP A 37 13.07 11.54 -3.64
CA ASP A 37 14.48 11.74 -3.33
C ASP A 37 15.13 10.46 -2.77
N ALA A 38 14.34 9.53 -2.23
CA ALA A 38 14.78 8.24 -1.71
C ALA A 38 14.33 7.02 -2.55
N LEU A 39 13.28 7.15 -3.37
CA LEU A 39 12.82 6.10 -4.29
C LEU A 39 13.52 6.16 -5.64
N SER A 40 13.74 4.99 -6.28
CA SER A 40 14.53 4.92 -7.50
C SER A 40 13.78 5.45 -8.74
N ALA A 41 14.54 5.89 -9.74
CA ALA A 41 13.99 6.26 -11.05
C ALA A 41 13.33 5.06 -11.76
N LEU A 42 13.70 3.82 -11.41
CA LEU A 42 13.00 2.63 -11.89
C LEU A 42 11.61 2.50 -11.25
N ASP A 43 11.48 2.77 -9.95
CA ASP A 43 10.17 2.76 -9.26
C ASP A 43 9.26 3.84 -9.83
N ALA A 44 9.81 5.03 -10.10
CA ALA A 44 9.08 6.11 -10.75
C ALA A 44 8.61 5.72 -12.16
N TYR A 45 9.43 5.00 -12.93
CA TYR A 45 9.02 4.48 -14.23
C TYR A 45 7.89 3.46 -14.12
N LYS A 46 7.98 2.51 -13.18
CA LYS A 46 6.91 1.55 -12.88
C LYS A 46 5.62 2.24 -12.42
N SER A 47 5.73 3.35 -11.69
CA SER A 47 4.61 4.20 -11.28
C SER A 47 4.15 5.21 -12.34
N GLN A 48 4.65 5.12 -13.58
CA GLN A 48 4.30 6.00 -14.71
C GLN A 48 4.50 7.49 -14.43
N MET A 49 5.48 7.82 -13.59
CA MET A 49 5.78 9.19 -13.21
C MET A 49 6.25 10.03 -14.40
N PRO A 50 5.98 11.35 -14.43
CA PRO A 50 6.40 12.23 -15.51
C PRO A 50 7.90 12.14 -15.86
N GLY A 51 8.26 12.33 -17.13
CA GLY A 51 9.66 12.29 -17.59
C GLY A 51 10.28 10.90 -17.75
N THR A 52 9.55 9.82 -17.40
CA THR A 52 10.08 8.44 -17.50
C THR A 52 9.69 7.70 -18.77
N ARG A 53 8.73 8.22 -19.56
CA ARG A 53 8.15 7.55 -20.74
C ARG A 53 9.18 7.09 -21.78
N HIS A 54 10.24 7.85 -22.00
CA HIS A 54 11.26 7.55 -23.03
C HIS A 54 12.45 6.73 -22.51
N LEU A 55 12.36 6.17 -21.29
CA LEU A 55 13.42 5.31 -20.75
C LEU A 55 13.55 3.97 -21.51
N ASN A 56 12.55 3.61 -22.33
CA ASN A 56 12.52 2.41 -23.18
C ASN A 56 12.97 1.14 -22.44
N ILE A 57 12.59 1.01 -21.17
CA ILE A 57 12.85 -0.17 -20.37
C ILE A 57 11.69 -1.13 -20.66
N GLU A 58 11.96 -2.31 -21.21
CA GLU A 58 10.93 -3.35 -21.28
C GLU A 58 10.47 -3.68 -19.86
N LEU A 59 9.26 -3.25 -19.53
CA LEU A 59 8.57 -3.76 -18.36
C LEU A 59 8.08 -5.15 -18.74
N VAL A 60 8.51 -6.16 -17.98
CA VAL A 60 7.64 -7.31 -17.81
C VAL A 60 6.34 -6.74 -17.28
N ASP A 61 5.23 -6.99 -17.98
CA ASP A 61 3.91 -6.52 -17.58
C ASP A 61 3.51 -7.22 -16.27
N GLU A 62 4.04 -6.69 -15.18
CA GLU A 62 3.64 -6.94 -13.81
C GLU A 62 2.67 -5.84 -13.37
N SER A 63 2.00 -5.17 -14.32
CA SER A 63 0.99 -4.20 -13.94
C SER A 63 -0.07 -4.98 -13.15
N TYR A 64 -0.28 -4.57 -11.90
CA TYR A 64 -1.53 -4.86 -11.22
C TYR A 64 -2.59 -3.99 -11.90
N GLU A 65 -2.93 -4.31 -13.16
CA GLU A 65 -4.18 -3.86 -13.75
C GLU A 65 -5.26 -4.31 -12.76
N ARG A 66 -5.78 -3.35 -12.00
CA ARG A 66 -6.94 -3.64 -11.19
C ARG A 66 -8.09 -3.63 -12.17
N ASP A 67 -8.66 -4.80 -12.39
CA ASP A 67 -9.93 -4.95 -13.11
C ASP A 67 -11.01 -4.02 -12.50
N GLU A 68 -10.87 -3.68 -11.22
CA GLU A 68 -11.78 -2.82 -10.49
C GLU A 68 -11.10 -1.58 -9.85
N PRO A 69 -11.78 -0.43 -9.78
CA PRO A 69 -11.24 0.77 -9.17
C PRO A 69 -10.97 0.59 -7.66
N TYR A 70 -9.96 1.29 -7.13
CA TYR A 70 -9.63 1.27 -5.70
C TYR A 70 -10.62 2.10 -4.86
N ILE A 71 -11.84 1.58 -4.70
CA ILE A 71 -12.92 2.23 -3.96
C ILE A 71 -13.44 1.40 -2.79
N PHE A 72 -13.13 0.10 -2.75
CA PHE A 72 -13.60 -0.81 -1.72
C PHE A 72 -12.81 -0.64 -0.42
N HIS A 73 -13.49 -0.16 0.61
CA HIS A 73 -12.96 0.00 1.95
C HIS A 73 -14.02 -0.48 2.94
N PHE A 74 -13.59 -1.20 3.98
CA PHE A 74 -14.44 -1.46 5.13
C PHE A 74 -14.76 -0.13 5.83
N PRO A 75 -15.95 0.01 6.45
CA PRO A 75 -16.35 1.25 7.12
C PRO A 75 -15.47 1.59 8.33
N ASP A 76 -14.83 0.60 8.96
CA ASP A 76 -13.84 0.74 10.03
C ASP A 76 -12.38 0.57 9.54
N GLY A 77 -12.15 0.68 8.22
CA GLY A 77 -10.85 0.48 7.60
C GLY A 77 -10.35 -0.96 7.71
N ASN A 78 -9.04 -1.19 7.70
CA ASN A 78 -8.47 -2.55 7.70
C ASN A 78 -8.80 -3.37 8.97
N ALA A 79 -9.37 -2.75 10.01
CA ALA A 79 -9.87 -3.45 11.18
C ALA A 79 -10.95 -4.48 10.81
N GLY A 80 -11.90 -4.13 9.93
CA GLY A 80 -12.92 -5.07 9.46
C GLY A 80 -12.34 -6.31 8.79
N PHE A 81 -11.29 -6.15 7.98
CA PHE A 81 -10.57 -7.27 7.37
C PHE A 81 -9.93 -8.17 8.43
N ALA A 82 -9.15 -7.61 9.36
CA ALA A 82 -8.52 -8.38 10.43
C ALA A 82 -9.55 -9.09 11.32
N ARG A 83 -10.64 -8.41 11.68
CA ARG A 83 -11.73 -8.96 12.50
C ARG A 83 -12.44 -10.10 11.80
N SER A 84 -12.59 -10.05 10.47
CA SER A 84 -13.20 -11.13 9.70
C SER A 84 -12.40 -12.44 9.82
N ILE A 85 -11.07 -12.34 9.76
CA ILE A 85 -10.15 -13.47 9.92
C ILE A 85 -10.24 -14.00 11.36
N VAL A 86 -10.13 -13.12 12.35
CA VAL A 86 -10.20 -13.50 13.76
C VAL A 86 -11.55 -14.16 14.10
N ARG A 87 -12.68 -13.61 13.66
CA ARG A 87 -14.01 -14.22 13.85
C ARG A 87 -14.10 -15.61 13.23
N LYS A 88 -13.49 -15.82 12.05
CA LYS A 88 -13.49 -17.13 11.39
C LYS A 88 -12.70 -18.18 12.18
N LEU A 89 -11.59 -17.77 12.79
CA LEU A 89 -10.72 -18.64 13.57
C LEU A 89 -11.26 -18.91 14.98
N ILE A 90 -11.74 -17.87 15.66
CA ILE A 90 -12.18 -17.93 17.06
C ILE A 90 -13.52 -17.18 17.19
N PRO A 91 -14.65 -17.79 16.78
CA PRO A 91 -15.94 -17.09 16.73
C PRO A 91 -16.40 -16.53 18.08
N SER A 92 -15.95 -17.13 19.19
CA SER A 92 -16.30 -16.70 20.55
C SER A 92 -15.73 -15.32 20.93
N VAL A 93 -14.67 -14.84 20.27
CA VAL A 93 -14.06 -13.54 20.61
C VAL A 93 -14.67 -12.35 19.86
N ILE A 94 -15.39 -12.61 18.77
CA ILE A 94 -16.10 -11.59 17.98
C ILE A 94 -17.46 -12.17 17.57
N PRO A 95 -18.50 -12.08 18.42
CA PRO A 95 -19.81 -12.68 18.15
C PRO A 95 -20.54 -11.98 16.99
N GLY A 96 -21.54 -12.65 16.43
CA GLY A 96 -22.37 -12.17 15.32
C GLY A 96 -21.98 -12.77 13.96
N THR A 97 -22.81 -12.55 12.94
CA THR A 97 -22.69 -13.23 11.64
C THR A 97 -22.77 -12.27 10.45
N THR A 98 -23.18 -11.02 10.68
CA THR A 98 -23.28 -9.99 9.63
C THR A 98 -22.04 -9.10 9.59
N MET A 99 -21.94 -8.27 8.55
CA MET A 99 -20.88 -7.25 8.43
C MET A 99 -21.07 -6.14 9.45
N GLU A 100 -22.31 -5.76 9.73
CA GLU A 100 -22.69 -4.79 10.75
C GLU A 100 -22.27 -5.30 12.13
N ASP A 101 -22.55 -6.57 12.45
CA ASP A 101 -22.06 -7.20 13.67
C ASP A 101 -20.53 -7.21 13.70
N LEU A 102 -19.89 -7.47 12.56
CA LEU A 102 -18.43 -7.51 12.46
C LEU A 102 -17.84 -6.17 12.84
N VAL A 103 -18.44 -5.06 12.44
CA VAL A 103 -17.99 -3.71 12.73
C VAL A 103 -18.32 -3.31 14.18
N GLN A 104 -19.49 -3.70 14.70
CA GLN A 104 -19.98 -3.24 16.01
C GLN A 104 -19.54 -4.09 17.20
N ALA A 105 -19.23 -5.38 17.01
CA ALA A 105 -18.96 -6.30 18.12
C ALA A 105 -17.68 -5.95 18.89
N ARG A 106 -17.76 -5.80 20.21
CA ARG A 106 -16.57 -5.64 21.05
C ARG A 106 -15.72 -6.92 20.99
N VAL A 107 -14.44 -6.77 20.69
CA VAL A 107 -13.49 -7.90 20.68
C VAL A 107 -13.19 -8.32 22.12
N ASN A 108 -13.34 -9.61 22.42
CA ASN A 108 -12.86 -10.20 23.66
C ASN A 108 -11.38 -10.58 23.52
N PHE A 109 -10.48 -9.68 23.92
CA PHE A 109 -9.04 -9.89 23.83
C PHE A 109 -8.54 -11.00 24.79
N ASP A 110 -9.24 -11.26 25.89
CA ASP A 110 -8.86 -12.31 26.84
C ASP A 110 -9.01 -13.72 26.26
N GLY A 111 -9.76 -13.86 25.16
CA GLY A 111 -9.89 -15.12 24.42
C GLY A 111 -8.91 -15.28 23.26
N LEU A 112 -8.00 -14.32 23.06
CA LEU A 112 -6.91 -14.39 22.10
C LEU A 112 -5.64 -14.90 22.78
N ASP A 113 -4.70 -15.43 21.98
CA ASP A 113 -3.35 -15.83 22.42
C ASP A 113 -3.31 -16.77 23.64
N LEU A 114 -4.25 -17.72 23.71
CA LEU A 114 -4.32 -18.71 24.80
C LEU A 114 -3.14 -19.67 24.76
N ASP A 115 -2.65 -20.09 25.93
CA ASP A 115 -1.58 -21.09 26.06
C ASP A 115 -1.92 -22.45 25.44
N SER A 116 -3.17 -22.74 25.12
CA SER A 116 -3.53 -23.99 24.41
C SER A 116 -3.37 -23.88 22.88
N SER A 117 -3.09 -22.70 22.33
CA SER A 117 -3.13 -22.42 20.88
C SER A 117 -1.91 -22.93 20.10
N TRP A 118 -0.89 -23.49 20.77
CA TRP A 118 0.31 -24.06 20.16
C TRP A 118 0.36 -25.60 20.20
N TYR A 119 -0.71 -26.26 20.67
CA TYR A 119 -0.88 -27.71 20.59
C TYR A 119 -2.00 -28.06 19.60
N VAL A 120 -1.67 -28.09 18.32
CA VAL A 120 -2.43 -28.81 17.28
C VAL A 120 -1.46 -29.61 16.44
#